data_AF-A0A412YIH7-F1
#
_entry.id   AF-A0A412YIH7-F1
#
_cell.length_a   1.000
_cell.length_b   1.000
_cell.length_c   1.000
_cell.angle_alpha   90.00
_cell.angle_beta   90.00
_cell.angle_gamma   90.00
#
_symmetry.space_group_name_H-M   'P 1'
#
loop_
_entity.id
_entity.type
_entity.pdbx_description
1 polymer ?
#
loop_
_entity_poly.entity_id
_entity_poly.type
_entity_poly.pdbx_seq_one_letter_code
_entity_poly.pdbx_strand_id
1 'polypeptide(L)' 'MIEQIFIENYKSIRNAKIRLNSLNVLIGSNGVGRGIEGKQLK' A
#
# COMPACT_ATOMS: atom_id res chain seq x y z
N MET A 1 13.88 -2.15 -8.27
CA MET A 1 12.92 -1.05 -8.00
C MET A 1 11.54 -1.65 -7.95
N ILE A 2 10.68 -1.27 -7.01
CA ILE A 2 9.31 -1.79 -6.97
C ILE A 2 8.48 -1.03 -8.01
N GLU A 3 7.82 -1.73 -8.92
CA GLU A 3 7.02 -1.13 -9.99
C GLU A 3 5.52 -1.09 -9.66
N GLN A 4 5.06 -2.07 -8.88
CA GLN A 4 3.65 -2.22 -8.53
C GLN A 4 3.51 -2.91 -7.18
N ILE A 5 2.52 -2.48 -6.41
CA ILE A 5 2.09 -3.09 -5.15
C ILE A 5 0.70 -3.68 -5.37
N PHE A 6 0.51 -4.92 -4.95
CA PHE A 6 -0.80 -5.54 -4.78
C PHE A 6 -1.04 -5.79 -3.30
N ILE A 7 -2.19 -5.39 -2.80
CA ILE A 7 -2.61 -5.58 -1.41
C ILE A 7 -3.95 -6.28 -1.45
N GLU A 8 -4.02 -7.51 -0.95
CA GLU A 8 -5.26 -8.29 -0.88
C GLU A 8 -5.49 -8.71 0.57
N ASN A 9 -6.69 -8.41 1.08
CA ASN A 9 -7.16 -8.77 2.42
C ASN A 9 -6.12 -8.52 3.55
N TYR A 10 -5.49 -7.34 3.53
CA TYR A 10 -4.46 -6.96 4.49
C TYR A 10 -4.87 -5.75 5.33
N LYS A 11 -4.97 -5.95 6.65
CA LYS A 11 -5.45 -4.93 7.61
C LYS A 11 -6.78 -4.31 7.13
N SER A 12 -6.83 -3.00 6.94
CA SER A 12 -8.01 -2.26 6.48
C SER A 12 -8.21 -2.27 4.96
N ILE A 13 -7.29 -2.86 4.19
CA ILE A 13 -7.31 -2.85 2.72
C ILE A 13 -7.76 -4.22 2.21
N ARG A 14 -8.94 -4.27 1.59
CA ARG A 14 -9.48 -5.51 0.99
C ARG A 14 -8.82 -5.85 -0.35
N ASN A 15 -8.68 -4.85 -1.22
CA ASN A 15 -8.01 -4.97 -2.49
C ASN A 15 -7.45 -3.60 -2.89
N ALA A 16 -6.17 -3.52 -3.21
CA ALA A 16 -5.55 -2.35 -3.82
C ALA A 16 -4.46 -2.78 -4.82
N LYS A 17 -4.43 -2.09 -5.95
CA LYS A 17 -3.38 -2.20 -6.97
C LYS A 17 -2.81 -0.82 -7.22
N ILE A 18 -1.54 -0.61 -6.89
CA ILE A 18 -0.88 0.69 -6.95
C ILE A 18 0.36 0.56 -7.84
N ARG A 19 0.37 1.27 -8.97
CA ARG A 19 1.56 1.43 -9.80
C ARG A 19 2.44 2.53 -9.21
N LEU A 20 3.76 2.30 -9.14
CA LEU A 20 4.71 3.23 -8.57
C LEU A 20 5.51 3.93 -9.68
N ASN A 21 5.65 5.24 -9.56
CA ASN A 21 6.49 6.10 -10.40
C ASN A 21 7.76 6.55 -9.63
N SER A 22 8.58 7.41 -10.24
CA SER A 22 9.76 8.02 -9.59
C SER A 22 9.42 8.83 -8.34
N LEU A 23 8.25 9.44 -8.28
CA LEU A 23 7.69 10.09 -7.10
C LEU A 23 6.24 9.64 -6.91
N ASN A 24 5.93 9.10 -5.74
CA ASN A 24 4.56 8.75 -5.34
C ASN A 24 4.24 9.43 -4.02
N VAL A 25 3.10 10.11 -3.96
CA VAL A 25 2.58 10.72 -2.74
C VAL A 25 1.23 10.09 -2.43
N LEU A 26 1.09 9.55 -1.22
CA LEU A 26 -0.15 8.93 -0.75
C LEU A 26 -0.87 9.86 0.22
N ILE A 27 -2.12 10.25 -0.10
CA ILE A 27 -2.91 11.23 0.66
C ILE A 27 -4.26 10.62 1.04
N GLY A 28 -4.80 10.99 2.21
CA GLY A 28 -6.13 10.58 2.66
C GLY A 28 -6.42 10.98 4.10
N SER A 29 -7.60 10.61 4.61
CA SER A 29 -8.00 10.82 6.01
C SER A 29 -7.30 9.85 6.97
N ASN A 30 -7.25 10.15 8.26
CA ASN A 30 -6.65 9.22 9.23
C ASN A 30 -7.40 7.87 9.24
N GLY A 31 -6.67 6.77 9.42
CA GLY A 31 -7.24 5.42 9.47
C GLY A 31 -7.49 4.73 8.12
N VAL A 32 -7.35 5.43 6.98
CA VAL A 32 -7.62 4.84 5.64
C VAL A 32 -6.52 3.89 5.12
N GLY A 33 -5.50 3.61 5.93
CA GLY A 33 -4.46 2.65 5.58
C GLY A 33 -3.21 3.21 4.90
N ARG A 34 -2.89 4.51 5.07
CA ARG A 34 -1.64 5.09 4.50
C ARG A 34 -0.36 4.62 5.18
N GLY A 35 -0.41 4.41 6.49
CA GLY A 35 0.76 4.04 7.32
C GLY A 35 0.75 2.57 7.73
N ILE A 36 0.20 1.68 6.91
CA ILE A 36 0.21 0.26 7.23
C ILE A 36 1.62 -0.32 7.08
N GLU A 37 2.19 -0.81 8.16
CA GLU A 37 3.46 -1.55 8.10
C GLU A 37 3.21 -2.99 7.65
N GLY A 38 3.93 -3.45 6.63
CA GLY A 38 3.98 -4.85 6.22
C GLY A 38 5.16 -5.59 6.85
N LYS A 39 5.02 -6.88 7.14
CA LYS A 39 6.15 -7.75 7.51
C LYS A 39 6.44 -8.69 6.35
N GLN A 40 7.68 -8.69 5.88
CA GLN A 40 8.13 -9.69 4.91
C GLN A 40 8.18 -11.05 5.62
N LEU A 41 7.34 -11.99 5.20
CA LEU A 41 7.45 -13.37 5.60
C LEU A 41 8.60 -13.98 4.78
N LYS A 42 9.55 -14.62 5.47
CA LYS A 42 10.65 -15.37 4.86
C LYS A 42 10.15 -16.71 4.35
#